data_AF-A0A439D1R9-F1
#
_entry.id   AF-A0A439D1R9-F1
#
_cell.length_a   1.000
_cell.length_b   1.000
_cell.length_c   1.000
_cell.angle_alpha   90.00
_cell.angle_beta   90.00
_cell.angle_gamma   90.00
#
_symmetry.space_group_name_H-M   'P 1'
#
loop_
_entity.id
_entity.type
_entity.pdbx_description
1 polymer ?
#
loop_
_entity_poly.entity_id
_entity_poly.type
_entity_poly.pdbx_seq_one_letter_code
_entity_poly.pdbx_strand_id
1 'polypeptide(L)'
;MVQPSTIATISVATAATGLLGPSSPSIVSSSPRAVRTRGVWPWLSPAVLNSSPPTHHPKPIPSGRPKRAYVVYFDYQRRVNPDFRKNLRREERRQARNEKEEAVAQSKQKKRDIQVAVDAAIEEGFPTGVNEKEQYFMEYVQQGEVLASDPSQTIEAALAFYKALKVYPTPRDLISIYDKTVDKRVLDVLAEMIAYDKSLDVDNQVPAGVNLADLMDLPSAGLD
;
A
#
# COMPACT_ATOMS: atom_id res chain seq x y z
N MET A 1 -37.54 -11.07 -14.16
CA MET A 1 -36.62 -11.84 -15.01
C MET A 1 -35.20 -11.41 -14.65
N VAL A 2 -34.56 -12.20 -13.80
CA VAL A 2 -33.23 -11.96 -13.22
C VAL A 2 -32.21 -12.73 -14.05
N GLN A 3 -31.14 -12.08 -14.48
CA GLN A 3 -30.01 -12.72 -15.17
C GLN A 3 -28.87 -12.97 -14.15
N PRO A 4 -28.26 -14.16 -14.12
CA PRO A 4 -27.20 -14.50 -13.19
C PRO A 4 -25.82 -13.98 -13.66
N SER A 5 -25.04 -13.51 -12.69
CA SER A 5 -23.64 -13.09 -12.79
C SER A 5 -22.70 -14.29 -12.84
N THR A 6 -21.80 -14.29 -13.82
CA THR A 6 -20.75 -15.32 -13.98
C THR A 6 -19.53 -14.97 -13.13
N ILE A 7 -19.21 -15.82 -12.16
CA ILE A 7 -18.02 -15.78 -11.31
C ILE A 7 -16.84 -16.38 -12.08
N ALA A 8 -15.72 -15.67 -12.18
CA ALA A 8 -14.48 -16.19 -12.74
C ALA A 8 -13.49 -16.53 -11.60
N THR A 9 -13.40 -17.82 -11.30
CA THR A 9 -12.32 -18.48 -10.54
C THR A 9 -11.09 -18.66 -11.41
N ILE A 10 -9.91 -18.18 -10.99
CA ILE A 10 -8.62 -18.66 -11.53
C ILE A 10 -7.55 -18.79 -10.42
N SER A 11 -7.35 -20.05 -10.06
CA SER A 11 -6.14 -20.80 -9.68
C SER A 11 -4.85 -20.06 -9.28
N VAL A 12 -4.42 -20.36 -8.05
CA VAL A 12 -3.07 -20.17 -7.52
C VAL A 12 -2.12 -21.22 -8.14
N ALA A 13 -0.90 -20.83 -8.51
CA ALA A 13 0.16 -21.74 -8.95
C ALA A 13 1.42 -21.55 -8.11
N THR A 14 1.74 -22.62 -7.37
CA THR A 14 2.95 -22.88 -6.59
C THR A 14 4.12 -23.24 -7.50
N ALA A 15 5.31 -22.68 -7.26
CA ALA A 15 6.58 -23.28 -7.69
C ALA A 15 7.74 -22.80 -6.81
N ALA A 16 8.19 -23.67 -5.92
CA ALA A 16 9.42 -23.60 -5.17
C ALA A 16 10.52 -24.38 -5.91
N THR A 17 11.72 -23.83 -6.06
CA THR A 17 12.95 -24.61 -6.28
C THR A 17 14.16 -23.78 -5.85
N GLY A 18 14.76 -24.15 -4.72
CA GLY A 18 16.10 -23.71 -4.33
C GLY A 18 17.17 -24.59 -4.96
N LEU A 19 18.38 -24.08 -5.09
CA LEU A 19 19.61 -24.87 -5.24
C LEU A 19 20.84 -24.03 -4.85
N LEU A 20 21.71 -24.72 -4.11
CA LEU A 20 22.92 -24.32 -3.39
C LEU A 20 24.05 -23.72 -4.28
N GLY A 21 24.97 -23.00 -3.61
CA GLY A 21 26.32 -22.64 -4.09
C GLY A 21 27.26 -23.86 -4.25
N PRO A 22 28.62 -23.73 -4.26
CA PRO A 22 29.44 -22.72 -3.57
C PRO A 22 30.73 -22.25 -4.29
N SER A 23 31.56 -21.51 -3.55
CA SER A 23 33.05 -21.52 -3.53
C SER A 23 33.85 -20.38 -4.16
N SER A 24 34.58 -19.69 -3.26
CA SER A 24 35.69 -18.75 -3.47
C SER A 24 36.94 -19.43 -4.04
N PRO A 25 37.94 -18.68 -4.56
CA PRO A 25 39.05 -18.32 -3.68
C PRO A 25 39.67 -16.93 -3.89
N SER A 26 40.29 -16.47 -2.82
CA SER A 26 41.15 -15.31 -2.60
C SER A 26 42.54 -15.40 -3.26
N ILE A 27 43.04 -14.33 -3.89
CA ILE A 27 44.49 -14.08 -4.04
C ILE A 27 44.80 -12.57 -3.90
N VAL A 28 45.88 -12.35 -3.16
CA VAL A 28 46.54 -11.11 -2.73
C VAL A 28 47.40 -10.49 -3.85
N SER A 29 47.54 -9.16 -3.88
CA SER A 29 48.82 -8.43 -3.79
C SER A 29 48.90 -7.14 -4.62
N SER A 30 49.55 -6.14 -4.00
CA SER A 30 50.47 -5.17 -4.62
C SER A 30 49.93 -3.91 -5.32
N SER A 31 50.00 -2.80 -4.57
CA SER A 31 50.23 -1.42 -5.06
C SER A 31 51.55 -1.33 -5.87
N PRO A 32 51.72 -0.38 -6.84
CA PRO A 32 52.07 1.00 -6.49
C PRO A 32 51.58 2.15 -7.40
N ARG A 33 51.30 3.28 -6.75
CA ARG A 33 51.61 4.69 -7.06
C ARG A 33 52.10 5.08 -8.49
N ALA A 34 51.34 5.96 -9.16
CA ALA A 34 51.82 6.89 -10.21
C ALA A 34 50.93 8.16 -10.19
N VAL A 35 51.38 9.31 -9.67
CA VAL A 35 52.05 10.44 -10.36
C VAL A 35 51.28 11.00 -11.58
N ARG A 36 50.41 11.99 -11.29
CA ARG A 36 50.36 13.35 -11.86
C ARG A 36 50.80 13.56 -13.32
N THR A 37 49.86 13.92 -14.20
CA THR A 37 50.10 14.90 -15.28
C THR A 37 48.91 15.83 -15.45
N ARG A 38 49.19 17.13 -15.33
CA ARG A 38 48.30 18.24 -15.66
C ARG A 38 48.23 18.36 -17.19
N GLY A 39 47.03 18.30 -17.76
CA GLY A 39 46.77 18.62 -19.16
C GLY A 39 45.98 19.91 -19.27
N VAL A 40 46.69 20.99 -19.55
CA VAL A 40 46.17 22.31 -19.94
C VAL A 40 45.67 22.21 -21.38
N TRP A 41 44.45 22.66 -21.66
CA TRP A 41 44.00 22.96 -23.03
C TRP A 41 43.45 24.40 -23.05
N PRO A 42 44.07 25.32 -23.81
CA PRO A 42 43.61 26.69 -23.94
C PRO A 42 42.64 26.88 -25.13
N TRP A 43 41.55 27.58 -24.84
CA TRP A 43 40.83 28.62 -25.60
C TRP A 43 41.14 28.83 -27.10
N LEU A 44 40.10 28.82 -27.93
CA LEU A 44 39.64 29.91 -28.84
C LEU A 44 38.43 29.38 -29.68
N SER A 45 37.19 29.79 -29.37
CA SER A 45 36.37 30.79 -30.11
C SER A 45 35.52 30.21 -31.26
N PRO A 46 34.54 30.94 -31.86
CA PRO A 46 33.33 31.53 -31.27
C PRO A 46 32.04 31.22 -32.11
N ALA A 47 30.88 31.62 -31.58
CA ALA A 47 29.66 31.98 -32.33
C ALA A 47 29.01 30.94 -33.28
N VAL A 48 27.95 30.26 -32.82
CA VAL A 48 26.83 29.87 -33.68
C VAL A 48 25.51 30.23 -33.01
N LEU A 49 24.95 31.33 -33.49
CA LEU A 49 23.54 31.59 -33.77
C LEU A 49 22.50 30.86 -32.89
N ASN A 50 22.01 31.62 -31.90
CA ASN A 50 20.75 31.41 -31.19
C ASN A 50 19.60 31.18 -32.20
N SER A 51 19.28 29.91 -32.44
CA SER A 51 18.10 29.50 -33.20
C SER A 51 17.14 28.90 -32.18
N SER A 52 16.12 29.68 -31.81
CA SER A 52 15.01 29.25 -30.97
C SER A 52 14.48 27.89 -31.43
N PRO A 53 14.32 26.89 -30.54
CA PRO A 53 13.68 25.64 -30.93
C PRO A 53 12.23 25.94 -31.35
N PRO A 54 11.73 25.36 -32.45
CA PRO A 54 10.32 25.51 -32.79
C PRO A 54 9.49 24.93 -31.66
N THR A 55 8.73 25.79 -30.98
CA THR A 55 7.66 25.38 -30.09
C THR A 55 6.62 24.68 -30.94
N HIS A 56 6.75 23.36 -31.07
CA HIS A 56 5.67 22.51 -31.54
C HIS A 56 4.56 22.60 -30.49
N HIS A 57 3.69 23.60 -30.63
CA HIS A 57 2.40 23.60 -29.97
C HIS A 57 1.72 22.29 -30.35
N PRO A 58 1.39 21.40 -29.39
CA PRO A 58 0.59 20.24 -29.72
C PRO A 58 -0.78 20.78 -30.15
N LYS A 59 -1.06 20.71 -31.45
CA LYS A 59 -2.40 20.99 -31.97
C LYS A 59 -3.38 20.11 -31.19
N PRO A 60 -4.51 20.64 -30.69
CA PRO A 60 -5.50 19.83 -29.99
C PRO A 60 -5.92 18.70 -30.92
N ILE A 61 -5.66 17.47 -30.49
CA ILE A 61 -6.02 16.27 -31.25
C ILE A 61 -7.56 16.26 -31.31
N PRO A 62 -8.16 16.26 -32.50
CA PRO A 62 -9.61 16.24 -32.63
C PRO A 62 -10.16 14.99 -31.93
N SER A 63 -11.18 15.18 -31.10
CA SER A 63 -11.83 14.18 -30.24
C SER A 63 -12.67 13.14 -31.02
N GLY A 64 -12.10 12.60 -32.10
CA GLY A 64 -12.74 11.68 -33.05
C GLY A 64 -11.90 10.43 -33.34
N ARG A 65 -11.87 9.50 -32.37
CA ARG A 65 -11.48 8.06 -32.43
C ARG A 65 -10.53 7.56 -33.55
N PRO A 66 -9.25 7.28 -33.23
CA PRO A 66 -8.45 6.28 -33.96
C PRO A 66 -8.37 4.92 -33.24
N LYS A 67 -9.32 4.58 -32.35
CA LYS A 67 -9.31 3.26 -31.67
C LYS A 67 -9.41 2.10 -32.67
N ARG A 68 -10.19 2.26 -33.76
CA ARG A 68 -10.37 1.21 -34.78
C ARG A 68 -9.12 1.02 -35.66
N ALA A 69 -8.51 2.12 -36.10
CA ALA A 69 -7.28 2.09 -36.88
C ALA A 69 -6.12 1.47 -36.06
N TYR A 70 -6.02 1.83 -34.77
CA TYR A 70 -5.05 1.22 -33.86
C TYR A 70 -5.28 -0.28 -33.67
N VAL A 71 -6.52 -0.73 -33.52
CA VAL A 71 -6.84 -2.17 -33.38
C VAL A 71 -6.41 -2.96 -34.62
N VAL A 72 -6.66 -2.44 -35.83
CA VAL A 72 -6.23 -3.09 -37.09
C VAL A 72 -4.70 -3.12 -37.21
N TYR A 73 -4.03 -1.99 -36.94
CA TYR A 73 -2.57 -1.90 -36.91
C TYR A 73 -1.96 -2.86 -35.88
N PHE A 74 -2.54 -2.92 -34.67
CA PHE A 74 -2.07 -3.77 -33.58
C PHE A 74 -2.20 -5.26 -33.93
N ASP A 75 -3.31 -5.69 -34.53
CA ASP A 75 -3.45 -7.09 -34.96
C ASP A 75 -2.47 -7.45 -36.09
N TYR A 76 -2.24 -6.54 -37.04
CA TYR A 76 -1.23 -6.72 -38.08
C TYR A 76 0.18 -6.86 -37.49
N GLN A 77 0.61 -5.93 -36.63
CA GLN A 77 1.93 -5.98 -35.99
C GLN A 77 2.11 -7.23 -35.13
N ARG A 78 1.06 -7.68 -34.44
CA ARG A 78 1.11 -8.91 -33.63
C ARG A 78 1.33 -10.17 -34.45
N ARG A 79 0.82 -10.23 -35.69
CA ARG A 79 0.98 -11.40 -36.58
C ARG A 79 2.31 -11.39 -37.33
N VAL A 80 2.77 -10.22 -37.76
CA VAL A 80 3.90 -10.07 -38.68
C VAL A 80 5.24 -9.89 -37.94
N ASN A 81 5.26 -9.16 -36.83
CA ASN A 81 6.51 -8.75 -36.19
C ASN A 81 6.83 -9.59 -34.93
N PRO A 82 7.91 -10.40 -34.92
CA PRO A 82 8.28 -11.21 -33.76
C PRO A 82 8.76 -10.39 -32.56
N ASP A 83 9.41 -9.25 -32.79
CA ASP A 83 9.89 -8.39 -31.70
C ASP A 83 8.75 -7.62 -31.06
N PHE A 84 7.72 -7.23 -31.83
CA PHE A 84 6.47 -6.68 -31.28
C PHE A 84 5.81 -7.64 -30.28
N ARG A 85 5.78 -8.95 -30.59
CA ARG A 85 5.25 -9.98 -29.67
C ARG A 85 6.09 -10.14 -28.40
N LYS A 86 7.42 -10.10 -28.53
CA LYS A 86 8.33 -10.17 -27.36
C LYS A 86 8.14 -8.95 -26.46
N ASN A 87 8.03 -7.76 -27.04
CA ASN A 87 7.80 -6.52 -26.32
C ASN A 87 6.43 -6.54 -25.62
N LEU A 88 5.38 -7.04 -26.26
CA LEU A 88 4.06 -7.16 -25.65
C LEU A 88 4.08 -8.07 -24.40
N ARG A 89 4.75 -9.23 -24.48
CA ARG A 89 4.92 -10.14 -23.32
C ARG A 89 5.77 -9.52 -22.22
N ARG A 90 6.77 -8.72 -22.57
CA ARG A 90 7.61 -8.00 -21.59
C ARG A 90 6.79 -6.94 -20.88
N GLU A 91 5.98 -6.18 -21.62
CA GLU A 91 5.14 -5.12 -21.07
C GLU A 91 4.02 -5.70 -20.21
N GLU A 92 3.35 -6.77 -20.62
CA GLU A 92 2.36 -7.49 -19.80
C GLU A 92 2.96 -7.98 -18.47
N ARG A 93 4.16 -8.59 -18.51
CA ARG A 93 4.87 -8.99 -17.29
C ARG A 93 5.28 -7.80 -16.43
N ARG A 94 5.62 -6.67 -17.04
CA ARG A 94 5.97 -5.44 -16.33
C ARG A 94 4.73 -4.84 -15.67
N GLN A 95 3.60 -4.76 -16.37
CA GLN A 95 2.33 -4.31 -15.82
C GLN A 95 1.89 -5.20 -14.66
N ALA A 96 1.92 -6.52 -14.82
CA ALA A 96 1.59 -7.45 -13.73
C ALA A 96 2.55 -7.35 -12.52
N ARG A 97 3.80 -6.92 -12.71
CA ARG A 97 4.73 -6.62 -11.60
C ARG A 97 4.39 -5.28 -10.95
N ASN A 98 4.20 -4.24 -11.76
CA ASN A 98 3.84 -2.91 -11.29
C ASN A 98 2.52 -2.94 -10.50
N GLU A 99 1.48 -3.62 -10.99
CA GLU A 99 0.19 -3.75 -10.29
C GLU A 99 0.35 -4.42 -8.92
N LYS A 100 1.21 -5.45 -8.82
CA LYS A 100 1.54 -6.10 -7.54
C LYS A 100 2.31 -5.18 -6.62
N GLU A 101 3.32 -4.48 -7.13
CA GLU A 101 4.12 -3.53 -6.37
C GLU A 101 3.27 -2.35 -5.88
N GLU A 102 2.35 -1.85 -6.72
CA GLU A 102 1.38 -0.80 -6.38
C GLU A 102 0.39 -1.29 -5.32
N ALA A 103 -0.15 -2.51 -5.43
CA ALA A 103 -1.04 -3.06 -4.41
C ALA A 103 -0.36 -3.22 -3.04
N VAL A 104 0.90 -3.66 -3.04
CA VAL A 104 1.72 -3.76 -1.82
C VAL A 104 2.04 -2.36 -1.27
N ALA A 105 2.41 -1.41 -2.12
CA ALA A 105 2.70 -0.04 -1.73
C ALA A 105 1.47 0.67 -1.16
N GLN A 106 0.30 0.50 -1.77
CA GLN A 106 -0.98 1.03 -1.29
C GLN A 106 -1.33 0.44 0.07
N SER A 107 -1.19 -0.88 0.24
CA SER A 107 -1.44 -1.52 1.54
C SER A 107 -0.50 -0.96 2.60
N LYS A 108 0.81 -0.85 2.31
CA LYS A 108 1.78 -0.26 3.24
C LYS A 108 1.48 1.20 3.55
N GLN A 109 1.02 1.97 2.57
CA GLN A 109 0.66 3.37 2.78
C GLN A 109 -0.54 3.48 3.72
N LYS A 110 -1.60 2.70 3.51
CA LYS A 110 -2.75 2.65 4.42
C LYS A 110 -2.34 2.35 5.86
N LYS A 111 -1.45 1.37 6.07
CA LYS A 111 -0.93 1.05 7.42
C LYS A 111 -0.22 2.23 8.07
N ARG A 112 0.58 2.99 7.30
CA ARG A 112 1.25 4.19 7.81
C ARG A 112 0.26 5.29 8.14
N ASP A 113 -0.73 5.51 7.28
CA ASP A 113 -1.75 6.53 7.50
C ASP A 113 -2.54 6.22 8.79
N ILE A 114 -2.84 4.94 9.04
CA ILE A 114 -3.44 4.45 10.29
C ILE A 114 -2.54 4.76 11.49
N GLN A 115 -1.25 4.40 11.43
CA GLN A 115 -0.29 4.64 12.53
C GLN A 115 -0.16 6.12 12.86
N VAL A 116 0.02 6.97 11.85
CA VAL A 116 0.14 8.43 12.02
C VAL A 116 -1.11 8.99 12.69
N ALA A 117 -2.29 8.50 12.32
CA ALA A 117 -3.52 9.00 12.89
C ALA A 117 -3.77 8.53 14.33
N VAL A 118 -3.31 7.32 14.68
CA VAL A 118 -3.31 6.84 16.08
C VAL A 118 -2.33 7.66 16.93
N ASP A 119 -1.11 7.90 16.43
CA ASP A 119 -0.11 8.71 17.13
C ASP A 119 -0.65 10.12 17.39
N ALA A 120 -1.30 10.74 16.39
CA ALA A 120 -1.92 12.05 16.54
C ALA A 120 -3.04 12.06 17.61
N ALA A 121 -3.85 11.01 17.67
CA ALA A 121 -4.88 10.88 18.70
C ALA A 121 -4.30 10.68 20.11
N ILE A 122 -3.17 9.99 20.22
CA ILE A 122 -2.45 9.82 21.50
C ILE A 122 -1.82 11.15 21.94
N GLU A 123 -1.25 11.92 21.01
CA GLU A 123 -0.64 13.22 21.27
C GLU A 123 -1.67 14.27 21.72
N GLU A 124 -2.89 14.25 21.16
CA GLU A 124 -4.00 15.09 21.61
C GLU A 124 -4.36 14.87 23.09
N GLY A 125 -4.15 13.63 23.58
CA GLY A 125 -4.46 13.23 24.94
C GLY A 125 -5.94 12.91 25.16
N PHE A 126 -6.23 12.31 26.31
CA PHE A 126 -7.57 11.83 26.65
C PHE A 126 -8.10 12.52 27.92
N PRO A 127 -9.41 12.80 28.01
CA PRO A 127 -10.00 13.38 29.20
C PRO A 127 -9.82 12.45 30.41
N THR A 128 -9.56 13.04 31.58
CA THR A 128 -9.32 12.27 32.82
C THR A 128 -10.57 12.18 33.69
N GLY A 129 -11.44 13.21 33.66
CA GLY A 129 -12.68 13.26 34.44
C GLY A 129 -13.74 12.29 33.93
N VAL A 130 -14.53 11.70 34.85
CA VAL A 130 -15.58 10.72 34.50
C VAL A 130 -16.65 11.33 33.60
N ASN A 131 -17.15 12.52 33.94
CA ASN A 131 -18.16 13.22 33.14
C ASN A 131 -17.62 13.63 31.74
N GLU A 132 -16.37 14.06 31.65
CA GLU A 132 -15.73 14.42 30.38
C GLU A 132 -15.49 13.19 29.50
N LYS A 133 -15.13 12.05 30.10
CA LYS A 133 -14.99 10.77 29.40
C LYS A 133 -16.30 10.28 28.80
N GLU A 134 -17.41 10.41 29.53
CA GLU A 134 -18.74 10.03 29.02
C GLU A 134 -19.16 10.92 27.84
N GLN A 135 -18.91 12.22 27.91
CA GLN A 135 -19.19 13.14 26.81
C GLN A 135 -18.32 12.84 25.59
N TYR A 136 -17.02 12.66 25.79
CA TYR A 136 -16.06 12.30 24.74
C TYR A 136 -16.45 10.97 24.08
N PHE A 137 -16.82 9.96 24.87
CA PHE A 137 -17.31 8.68 24.35
C PHE A 137 -18.53 8.87 23.45
N MET A 138 -19.55 9.59 23.90
CA MET A 138 -20.77 9.80 23.12
C MET A 138 -20.52 10.58 21.84
N GLU A 139 -19.70 11.62 21.90
CA GLU A 139 -19.32 12.43 20.74
C GLU A 139 -18.63 11.57 19.67
N TYR A 140 -17.60 10.81 20.06
CA TYR A 140 -16.83 10.02 19.11
C TYR A 140 -17.58 8.78 18.60
N VAL A 141 -18.47 8.18 19.39
CA VAL A 141 -19.33 7.10 18.89
C VAL A 141 -20.28 7.62 17.81
N GLN A 142 -20.93 8.77 18.05
CA GLN A 142 -21.82 9.38 17.06
C GLN A 142 -21.05 9.81 15.80
N GLN A 143 -19.88 10.43 15.95
CA GLN A 143 -19.03 10.78 14.81
C GLN A 143 -18.57 9.53 14.04
N GLY A 144 -18.19 8.46 14.75
CA GLY A 144 -17.78 7.18 14.15
C GLY A 144 -18.90 6.54 13.34
N GLU A 145 -20.15 6.56 13.83
CA GLU A 145 -21.31 6.06 13.10
C GLU A 145 -21.60 6.87 11.83
N VAL A 146 -21.50 8.20 11.90
CA VAL A 146 -21.70 9.07 10.73
C VAL A 146 -20.63 8.81 9.69
N LEU A 147 -19.36 8.72 10.08
CA LEU A 147 -18.23 8.45 9.18
C LEU A 147 -18.26 7.02 8.62
N ALA A 148 -18.74 6.04 9.40
CA ALA A 148 -18.86 4.64 8.97
C ALA A 148 -19.89 4.46 7.86
N SER A 149 -20.85 5.38 7.73
CA SER A 149 -21.80 5.38 6.61
C SER A 149 -21.11 5.55 5.25
N ASP A 150 -19.96 6.24 5.22
CA ASP A 150 -19.19 6.50 4.01
C ASP A 150 -18.02 5.50 3.82
N PRO A 151 -18.02 4.71 2.74
CA PRO A 151 -16.98 3.70 2.51
C PRO A 151 -15.59 4.27 2.24
N SER A 152 -15.48 5.56 1.92
CA SER A 152 -14.20 6.25 1.74
C SER A 152 -13.56 6.68 3.06
N GLN A 153 -14.35 6.84 4.13
CA GLN A 153 -13.91 7.41 5.42
C GLN A 153 -13.65 6.34 6.49
N THR A 154 -13.34 5.10 6.07
CA THR A 154 -13.14 3.96 6.98
C THR A 154 -12.06 4.17 8.03
N ILE A 155 -10.96 4.85 7.69
CA ILE A 155 -9.87 5.16 8.64
C ILE A 155 -10.36 6.15 9.69
N GLU A 156 -11.04 7.21 9.28
CA GLU A 156 -11.54 8.26 10.19
C GLU A 156 -12.64 7.72 11.12
N ALA A 157 -13.53 6.87 10.60
CA ALA A 157 -14.52 6.15 11.40
C ALA A 157 -13.84 5.26 12.46
N ALA A 158 -12.83 4.48 12.07
CA ALA A 158 -12.09 3.63 12.99
C ALA A 158 -11.36 4.42 14.07
N LEU A 159 -10.80 5.60 13.74
CA LEU A 159 -10.18 6.49 14.73
C LEU A 159 -11.18 6.99 15.77
N ALA A 160 -12.39 7.34 15.36
CA ALA A 160 -13.42 7.78 16.29
C ALA A 160 -13.80 6.64 17.26
N PHE A 161 -13.97 5.41 16.76
CA PHE A 161 -14.21 4.25 17.63
C PHE A 161 -13.02 3.90 18.54
N TYR A 162 -11.78 4.08 18.06
CA TYR A 162 -10.56 3.91 18.86
C TYR A 162 -10.51 4.93 20.01
N LYS A 163 -10.82 6.20 19.73
CA LYS A 163 -10.91 7.27 20.74
C LYS A 163 -11.98 6.97 21.80
N ALA A 164 -13.14 6.45 21.38
CA ALA A 164 -14.18 6.00 22.30
C ALA A 164 -13.73 4.79 23.15
N LEU A 165 -13.01 3.82 22.56
CA LEU A 165 -12.46 2.66 23.27
C LEU A 165 -11.46 3.07 24.36
N LYS A 166 -10.66 4.09 24.11
CA LYS A 166 -9.63 4.58 25.04
C LYS A 166 -10.16 5.12 26.37
N VAL A 167 -11.34 5.75 26.33
CA VAL A 167 -11.95 6.35 27.52
C VAL A 167 -12.87 5.39 28.26
N TYR A 168 -13.15 4.22 27.68
CA TYR A 168 -14.09 3.24 28.22
C TYR A 168 -13.42 2.33 29.27
N PRO A 169 -14.07 2.09 30.43
CA PRO A 169 -13.46 1.33 31.52
C PRO A 169 -13.27 -0.17 31.21
N THR A 170 -14.11 -0.74 30.34
CA THR A 170 -14.09 -2.18 29.99
C THR A 170 -14.07 -2.38 28.47
N PRO A 171 -12.93 -2.13 27.79
CA PRO A 171 -12.85 -2.09 26.32
C PRO A 171 -13.35 -3.38 25.65
N ARG A 172 -13.23 -4.53 26.32
CA ARG A 172 -13.70 -5.83 25.84
C ARG A 172 -15.21 -5.89 25.58
N ASP A 173 -16.01 -5.31 26.48
CA ASP A 173 -17.47 -5.32 26.34
C ASP A 173 -17.88 -4.49 25.13
N LEU A 174 -17.24 -3.32 24.97
CA LEU A 174 -17.48 -2.41 23.87
C LEU A 174 -17.11 -3.02 22.51
N ILE A 175 -15.99 -3.74 22.41
CA ILE A 175 -15.62 -4.49 21.20
C ILE A 175 -16.70 -5.53 20.84
N SER A 176 -17.29 -6.21 21.82
CA SER A 176 -18.34 -7.20 21.58
C SER A 176 -19.66 -6.61 21.06
N ILE A 177 -19.90 -5.32 21.34
CA ILE A 177 -21.04 -4.57 20.80
C ILE A 177 -20.72 -4.13 19.37
N TYR A 178 -19.52 -3.60 19.14
CA TYR A 178 -19.09 -3.17 17.80
C TYR A 178 -19.04 -4.31 16.79
N ASP A 179 -18.63 -5.51 17.20
CA ASP A 179 -18.67 -6.72 16.35
C ASP A 179 -20.08 -7.02 15.80
N LYS A 180 -21.14 -6.58 16.50
CA LYS A 180 -22.54 -6.81 16.10
C LYS A 180 -23.14 -5.66 15.30
N THR A 181 -22.69 -4.43 15.53
CA THR A 181 -23.36 -3.23 15.01
C THR A 181 -22.55 -2.48 13.95
N VAL A 182 -21.23 -2.63 13.93
CA VAL A 182 -20.34 -1.90 13.01
C VAL A 182 -19.92 -2.79 11.85
N ASP A 183 -19.82 -2.20 10.65
CA ASP A 183 -19.37 -2.89 9.45
C ASP A 183 -17.95 -3.47 9.60
N LYS A 184 -17.75 -4.71 9.12
CA LYS A 184 -16.45 -5.41 9.16
C LYS A 184 -15.28 -4.58 8.59
N ARG A 185 -15.54 -3.74 7.58
CA ARG A 185 -14.52 -2.87 6.95
C ARG A 185 -13.87 -1.92 7.96
N VAL A 186 -14.65 -1.38 8.89
CA VAL A 186 -14.17 -0.46 9.93
C VAL A 186 -13.51 -1.24 11.06
N LEU A 187 -14.06 -2.41 11.42
CA LEU A 187 -13.48 -3.31 12.42
C LEU A 187 -12.09 -3.82 12.02
N ASP A 188 -11.86 -4.14 10.75
CA ASP A 188 -10.56 -4.59 10.25
C ASP A 188 -9.48 -3.50 10.43
N VAL A 189 -9.85 -2.23 10.22
CA VAL A 189 -8.95 -1.07 10.43
C VAL A 189 -8.75 -0.81 11.93
N LEU A 190 -9.82 -0.91 12.72
CA LEU A 190 -9.76 -0.76 14.17
C LEU A 190 -8.85 -1.82 14.81
N ALA A 191 -8.91 -3.07 14.34
CA ALA A 191 -8.02 -4.14 14.80
C ALA A 191 -6.54 -3.80 14.51
N GLU A 192 -6.24 -3.21 13.35
CA GLU A 192 -4.89 -2.74 13.03
C GLU A 192 -4.43 -1.60 13.96
N MET A 193 -5.33 -0.69 14.35
CA MET A 193 -5.05 0.37 15.34
C MET A 193 -4.76 -0.21 16.74
N ILE A 194 -5.58 -1.16 17.19
CA ILE A 194 -5.41 -1.83 18.50
C ILE A 194 -4.10 -2.63 18.52
N ALA A 195 -3.78 -3.35 17.45
CA ALA A 195 -2.53 -4.12 17.35
C ALA A 195 -1.27 -3.22 17.40
N TYR A 196 -1.39 -1.98 16.92
CA TYR A 196 -0.32 -0.98 17.03
C TYR A 196 -0.21 -0.41 18.46
N ASP A 197 -1.35 -0.13 19.10
CA ASP A 197 -1.39 0.43 20.45
C ASP A 197 -1.48 -0.64 21.56
N LYS A 198 -0.32 -1.01 22.07
CA LYS A 198 -0.14 -1.99 23.17
C LYS A 198 -0.76 -1.56 24.50
N SER A 199 -1.18 -0.30 24.66
CA SER A 199 -1.83 0.13 25.90
C SER A 199 -3.30 -0.28 25.98
N LEU A 200 -3.88 -0.77 24.88
CA LEU A 200 -5.15 -1.49 24.84
C LEU A 200 -4.88 -3.00 24.84
N ASP A 201 -4.33 -3.53 25.93
CA ASP A 201 -4.00 -4.96 26.04
C ASP A 201 -5.30 -5.77 26.30
N VAL A 202 -6.07 -6.02 25.24
CA VAL A 202 -7.33 -6.80 25.27
C VAL A 202 -7.06 -8.31 25.42
N ASP A 203 -5.80 -8.74 25.24
CA ASP A 203 -5.36 -10.14 25.21
C ASP A 203 -5.36 -10.83 26.60
N ASN A 204 -5.24 -10.09 27.70
CA ASN A 204 -5.00 -10.70 29.02
C ASN A 204 -6.27 -11.11 29.80
N GLN A 205 -7.46 -10.98 29.22
CA GLN A 205 -8.74 -11.32 29.86
C GLN A 205 -9.67 -12.12 28.92
N VAL A 206 -9.20 -13.23 28.34
CA VAL A 206 -10.00 -14.06 27.42
C VAL A 206 -10.37 -15.43 28.02
N PRO A 207 -11.56 -15.61 28.62
CA PRO A 207 -12.22 -16.91 28.75
C PRO A 207 -12.72 -17.41 27.38
N ALA A 208 -12.50 -18.72 27.16
CA ALA A 208 -12.66 -19.47 25.92
C ALA A 208 -14.07 -19.37 25.31
N GLY A 209 -14.19 -18.80 24.11
CA GLY A 209 -15.43 -18.87 23.33
C GLY A 209 -15.64 -17.85 22.19
N VAL A 210 -14.80 -16.82 22.06
CA VAL A 210 -14.88 -15.82 20.96
C VAL A 210 -13.53 -15.74 20.26
N ASN A 211 -13.51 -15.93 18.93
CA ASN A 211 -12.28 -16.05 18.16
C ASN A 211 -11.60 -14.70 17.94
N LEU A 212 -10.79 -14.34 18.91
CA LEU A 212 -9.54 -13.57 18.81
C LEU A 212 -8.47 -14.30 17.95
N ALA A 213 -8.87 -15.33 17.20
CA ALA A 213 -8.02 -16.29 16.48
C ALA A 213 -7.91 -16.01 14.98
N ASP A 214 -8.72 -15.09 14.43
CA ASP A 214 -8.36 -14.38 13.18
C ASP A 214 -7.32 -13.26 13.45
N LEU A 215 -7.07 -12.96 14.75
CA LEU A 215 -6.28 -11.82 15.21
C LEU A 215 -4.75 -12.11 15.32
N MET A 216 -4.23 -13.32 15.06
CA MET A 216 -2.78 -13.62 15.25
C MET A 216 -2.20 -14.73 14.34
N ASP A 217 -2.61 -14.87 13.06
CA ASP A 217 -2.06 -15.91 12.15
C ASP A 217 -0.61 -15.60 11.68
N LEU A 218 0.34 -15.77 12.60
CA LEU A 218 1.77 -15.48 12.48
C LEU A 218 2.55 -16.81 12.59
N PRO A 219 3.27 -17.29 11.57
CA PRO A 219 4.35 -18.24 11.79
C PRO A 219 5.49 -17.50 12.51
N SER A 220 5.50 -17.63 13.84
CA SER A 220 6.59 -17.18 14.70
C SER A 220 7.91 -17.82 14.24
N ALA A 221 8.92 -17.00 14.01
CA ALA A 221 10.25 -17.38 13.57
C ALA A 221 10.84 -18.51 14.43
N GLY A 222 11.24 -19.60 13.78
CA GLY A 222 12.06 -20.65 14.38
C GLY A 222 13.47 -20.12 14.65
N LEU A 223 13.81 -20.08 15.94
CA LEU A 223 15.16 -19.95 16.48
C LEU A 223 15.78 -21.36 16.51
N ASP A 224 16.70 -21.69 15.59
CA ASP A 224 17.86 -22.58 15.77
C ASP A 224 18.86 -22.32 14.62
#